data_AF-A0A954Z7M0-F1
#
_entry.id   AF-A0A954Z7M0-F1
#
_cell.length_a   1.000
_cell.length_b   1.000
_cell.length_c   1.000
_cell.angle_alpha   90.00
_cell.angle_beta   90.00
_cell.angle_gamma   90.00
#
_symmetry.space_group_name_H-M   'P 1'
#
loop_
_entity.id
_entity.type
_entity.pdbx_description
1 polymer ?
#
loop_
_entity_poly.entity_id
_entity_poly.type
_entity_poly.pdbx_seq_one_letter_code
_entity_poly.pdbx_strand_id
1 'polypeptide(L)'
;PQTTPDELEALIWALLDGQLEEAEQARLEKLLEADERAREHYVECIQLHCDLTDFYRTEPAFQLPSPILTNLPADFMLGEGQLPQT
;
A
#
# COMPACT_ATOMS: atom_id res chain seq x y z
N PRO A 1 -10.78 20.33 20.30
CA PRO A 1 -11.30 19.36 19.30
C PRO A 1 -10.77 17.95 19.61
N GLN A 2 -11.65 17.05 20.06
CA GLN A 2 -11.26 15.65 20.24
C GLN A 2 -11.35 14.98 18.87
N THR A 3 -10.21 14.63 18.29
CA THR A 3 -10.12 13.84 17.06
C THR A 3 -10.02 12.36 17.46
N THR A 4 -10.74 11.48 16.79
CA THR A 4 -10.67 10.04 17.07
C THR A 4 -9.32 9.47 16.60
N PRO A 5 -8.84 8.36 17.19
CA PRO A 5 -7.63 7.68 16.74
C PRO A 5 -7.65 7.35 15.24
N ASP A 6 -8.81 6.92 14.73
CA ASP A 6 -9.01 6.56 13.32
C ASP A 6 -8.87 7.77 12.38
N GLU A 7 -9.34 8.95 12.80
CA GLU A 7 -9.19 10.19 12.01
C GLU A 7 -7.74 10.67 11.98
N LEU A 8 -7.01 10.51 13.08
CA LEU A 8 -5.59 10.83 13.11
C LEU A 8 -4.82 9.92 12.14
N GLU A 9 -5.07 8.62 12.20
CA GLU A 9 -4.42 7.64 11.34
C GLU A 9 -4.70 7.92 9.85
N ALA A 10 -5.95 8.23 9.49
CA ALA A 10 -6.31 8.60 8.12
C ALA A 10 -5.52 9.82 7.59
N LEU A 11 -5.35 10.87 8.41
CA LEU A 11 -4.56 12.04 8.05
C LEU A 11 -3.07 11.69 7.86
N ILE A 12 -2.55 10.75 8.65
CA ILE A 12 -1.14 10.33 8.56
C ILE A 12 -0.91 9.54 7.27
N TRP A 13 -1.80 8.60 6.92
CA TRP A 13 -1.69 7.88 5.66
C TRP A 13 -1.83 8.80 4.45
N ALA A 14 -2.77 9.75 4.49
CA ALA A 14 -2.90 10.76 3.43
C ALA A 14 -1.64 11.64 3.30
N LEU A 15 -0.95 11.96 4.40
CA LEU A 15 0.34 12.65 4.38
C LEU A 15 1.40 11.82 3.64
N LEU A 16 1.52 10.54 4.01
CA LEU A 16 2.51 9.62 3.46
C LEU A 16 2.30 9.37 1.95
N ASP A 17 1.05 9.30 1.53
CA ASP A 17 0.66 9.13 0.12
C ASP A 17 0.74 10.45 -0.68
N GLY A 18 1.06 11.58 -0.04
CA GLY A 18 1.14 12.89 -0.67
C GLY A 18 -0.22 13.46 -1.10
N GLN A 19 -1.31 13.00 -0.48
CA GLN A 19 -2.69 13.39 -0.78
C GLN A 19 -3.30 14.34 0.26
N LEU A 20 -2.53 14.75 1.25
CA LEU A 20 -3.01 15.63 2.32
C LEU A 20 -3.17 17.07 1.83
N GLU A 21 -4.35 17.64 2.01
CA GLU A 21 -4.59 19.05 1.68
C GLU A 21 -4.02 19.99 2.75
N GLU A 22 -3.75 21.25 2.40
CA GLU A 22 -3.14 22.24 3.30
C GLU A 22 -3.96 22.46 4.60
N ALA A 23 -5.30 22.43 4.49
CA ALA A 23 -6.18 22.54 5.65
C ALA A 23 -6.11 21.32 6.58
N GLU A 24 -5.93 20.13 6.00
CA GLU A 24 -5.79 18.87 6.72
C GLU A 24 -4.41 18.75 7.36
N GLN A 25 -3.37 19.26 6.70
CA GLN A 25 -2.03 19.38 7.26
C GLN A 25 -2.02 20.27 8.49
N ALA A 26 -2.62 21.47 8.42
CA ALA A 26 -2.73 22.34 9.58
C ALA A 26 -3.54 21.72 10.74
N ARG A 27 -4.51 20.84 10.42
CA ARG A 27 -5.26 20.09 11.42
C ARG A 27 -4.41 19.01 12.07
N LEU A 28 -3.64 18.26 11.28
CA LEU A 28 -2.71 17.24 11.76
C LEU A 28 -1.63 17.86 12.66
N GLU A 29 -1.02 18.96 12.24
CA GLU A 29 -0.01 19.68 13.04
C GLU A 29 -0.54 20.10 14.41
N LYS A 30 -1.76 20.67 14.47
CA LYS A 30 -2.40 21.02 15.75
C LYS A 30 -2.67 19.83 16.65
N LEU A 31 -2.98 18.67 16.07
CA LEU A 31 -3.19 17.44 16.85
C LEU A 31 -1.89 16.91 17.43
N LEU A 32 -0.83 16.90 16.62
CA LEU A 32 0.50 16.48 17.05
C LEU A 32 1.11 17.43 18.09
N GLU A 33 0.80 18.73 18.03
CA GLU A 33 1.26 19.69 19.04
C GLU A 33 0.54 19.45 20.39
N ALA A 34 -0.77 19.18 20.34
CA ALA A 34 -1.61 19.11 21.54
C ALA A 34 -1.57 17.78 22.30
N ASP A 35 -1.29 16.65 21.62
CA ASP A 35 -1.39 15.31 22.22
C ASP A 35 -0.11 14.48 22.02
N GLU A 36 0.46 14.01 23.13
CA GLU A 36 1.64 13.14 23.14
C GLU A 36 1.37 11.77 22.51
N ARG A 37 0.19 11.20 22.77
CA ARG A 37 -0.19 9.90 22.19
C ARG A 37 -0.37 9.99 20.68
N ALA A 38 -0.84 11.14 20.20
CA ALA A 38 -0.94 11.38 18.77
C ALA A 38 0.44 11.39 18.09
N ARG A 39 1.47 11.93 18.77
CA ARG A 39 2.86 11.89 18.28
C ARG A 39 3.44 10.48 18.30
N GLU A 40 3.17 9.70 19.34
CA GLU A 40 3.59 8.30 19.39
C GLU A 40 2.99 7.52 18.22
N HIS A 41 1.67 7.64 18.01
CA HIS A 41 0.98 6.96 16.92
C HIS A 41 1.47 7.41 15.54
N TYR A 42 1.79 8.70 15.37
CA TYR A 42 2.42 9.22 14.16
C TYR A 42 3.74 8.51 13.82
N VAL A 43 4.60 8.34 14.83
CA VAL A 43 5.88 7.64 14.65
C VAL A 43 5.67 6.18 14.30
N GLU A 44 4.72 5.50 14.94
CA GLU A 44 4.38 4.10 14.65
C GLU A 44 3.88 3.90 13.21
N CYS A 45 2.98 4.77 12.73
CA CYS A 45 2.48 4.74 11.35
C CYS A 45 3.60 4.94 10.32
N ILE A 46 4.52 5.89 10.58
CA ILE A 46 5.68 6.12 9.70
C ILE A 46 6.59 4.90 9.66
N GLN A 47 6.89 4.32 10.83
CA GLN A 47 7.73 3.12 10.91
C GLN A 47 7.12 1.98 10.10
N LEU A 48 5.82 1.73 10.26
CA LEU A 48 5.12 0.73 9.47
C LEU A 48 5.19 1.02 7.96
N HIS A 49 5.00 2.28 7.55
CA HIS A 49 5.12 2.66 6.15
C HIS A 49 6.53 2.41 5.58
N CYS A 50 7.57 2.72 6.34
CA CYS A 50 8.96 2.42 5.97
C CYS A 50 9.19 0.91 5.86
N ASP A 51 8.76 0.14 6.86
CA ASP A 51 8.92 -1.32 6.89
C ASP A 51 8.22 -1.99 5.70
N LEU A 52 6.99 -1.56 5.37
CA LEU A 52 6.25 -2.05 4.21
C LEU A 52 6.96 -1.66 2.91
N THR A 53 7.41 -0.42 2.80
CA THR A 53 8.15 0.06 1.62
C THR A 53 9.42 -0.77 1.40
N ASP A 54 10.19 -1.04 2.46
CA ASP A 54 11.43 -1.81 2.37
C ASP A 54 11.16 -3.29 2.08
N PHE A 55 10.13 -3.88 2.69
CA PHE A 55 9.71 -5.25 2.43
C PHE A 55 9.35 -5.46 0.96
N TYR A 56 8.56 -4.56 0.36
CA TYR A 56 8.14 -4.68 -1.04
C TYR A 56 9.16 -4.14 -2.05
N ARG A 57 10.10 -3.27 -1.63
CA ARG A 57 11.23 -2.83 -2.48
C ARG A 57 12.25 -3.94 -2.69
N THR A 58 12.36 -4.86 -1.74
CA THR A 58 13.11 -6.09 -1.94
C THR A 58 12.30 -6.95 -2.90
N GLU A 59 12.59 -6.84 -4.20
CA GLU A 59 12.07 -7.77 -5.22
C GLU A 59 12.05 -9.17 -4.60
N PRO A 60 10.90 -9.87 -4.51
CA PRO A 60 10.99 -11.31 -4.50
C PRO A 60 11.65 -11.59 -5.84
N ALA A 61 12.92 -12.00 -5.82
CA ALA A 61 13.52 -12.61 -6.98
C ALA A 61 12.48 -13.65 -7.41
N PHE A 62 11.73 -13.36 -8.48
CA PHE A 62 10.67 -14.21 -8.97
C PHE A 62 11.40 -15.35 -9.69
N GLN A 63 12.14 -16.12 -8.91
CA GLN A 63 12.66 -17.40 -9.28
C GLN A 63 11.42 -18.28 -9.29
N LEU A 64 10.79 -18.37 -10.46
CA LEU A 64 10.01 -19.54 -10.79
C LEU A 64 10.99 -20.64 -11.19
N PRO A 65 11.27 -21.64 -10.35
CA PRO A 65 11.60 -22.97 -10.82
C PRO A 65 10.30 -23.80 -10.80
N SER A 66 9.24 -23.30 -11.43
CA SER A 66 7.96 -24.00 -11.47
C SER A 66 7.78 -24.62 -12.86
N PRO A 67 8.07 -25.93 -13.05
CA PRO A 67 7.99 -26.62 -14.36
C PRO A 67 6.56 -26.69 -14.94
N ILE A 68 5.57 -26.21 -14.19
CA ILE A 68 4.16 -26.25 -14.59
C ILE A 68 3.87 -25.22 -15.70
N LEU A 69 4.56 -24.07 -15.72
CA LEU A 69 4.39 -23.06 -16.79
C LEU A 69 5.13 -23.40 -18.07
N THR A 70 6.11 -24.33 -18.03
CA THR A 70 6.85 -24.78 -19.22
C THR A 70 6.03 -25.74 -20.09
N ASN A 71 4.95 -26.31 -19.55
CA ASN A 71 4.18 -27.37 -20.21
C ASN A 71 2.76 -26.95 -20.62
N LEU A 72 2.46 -25.66 -20.59
CA LEU A 72 1.20 -25.17 -21.15
C LEU A 72 1.31 -25.15 -22.68
N PRO A 73 0.37 -25.77 -23.41
CA PRO A 73 0.34 -25.67 -24.86
C PRO A 73 0.18 -24.20 -25.26
N ALA A 74 0.98 -23.76 -26.24
CA ALA A 74 0.98 -22.39 -26.74
C ALA A 74 -0.40 -21.88 -27.18
N ASP A 75 -1.32 -22.81 -27.47
CA ASP A 75 -2.73 -22.58 -27.81
C ASP A 75 -3.51 -21.86 -26.70
N PHE A 76 -3.14 -22.03 -25.43
CA PHE A 76 -3.78 -21.33 -24.31
C PHE A 76 -3.32 -19.87 -24.16
N MET A 77 -2.14 -19.53 -24.69
CA MET A 77 -1.53 -18.20 -24.54
C MET A 77 -1.89 -17.25 -25.67
N LEU A 78 -2.37 -17.76 -26.81
CA LEU A 78 -2.82 -16.98 -27.95
C LEU A 78 -4.31 -17.22 -28.14
N GLY A 79 -5.13 -16.45 -27.41
CA GLY A 79 -6.57 -16.46 -27.58
C GLY A 79 -6.98 -16.06 -29.00
N GLU A 80 -7.15 -17.05 -29.87
CA GLU A 80 -7.88 -16.95 -31.13
C GLU A 80 -8.90 -18.08 -31.15
N GLY A 81 -10.17 -17.72 -31.01
CA GLY A 81 -11.25 -18.68 -30.94
C GLY A 81 -11.45 -19.41 -32.27
N GLN A 82 -11.64 -20.73 -32.21
CA GLN A 82 -12.25 -21.47 -33.31
C GLN A 82 -13.15 -22.58 -32.76
N LEU A 83 -14.47 -22.41 -32.96
CA LEU A 83 -15.49 -23.42 -32.68
C LEU A 83 -15.23 -24.69 -33.52
N PRO A 84 -15.29 -25.90 -32.93
CA PRO A 84 -15.28 -27.12 -33.73
C PRO A 84 -16.65 -27.31 -34.40
N GLN A 85 -16.65 -27.23 -35.74
CA GLN A 85 -17.68 -27.84 -36.58
C GLN A 85 -17.35 -29.33 -36.69
N THR A 86 -18.26 -30.20 -36.24
CA THR A 86 -18.81 -31.39 -36.94
C THR A 86 -19.78 -32.10 -36.00
#